data_AF-A0A930MRW9-F1
#
_entry.id   AF-A0A930MRW9-F1
#
_cell.length_a   1.000
_cell.length_b   1.000
_cell.length_c   1.000
_cell.angle_alpha   90.00
_cell.angle_beta   90.00
_cell.angle_gamma   90.00
#
_symmetry.space_group_name_H-M   'P 1'
#
loop_
_entity.id
_entity.type
_entity.pdbx_description
1 polymer ?
#
loop_
_entity_poly.entity_id
_entity_poly.type
_entity_poly.pdbx_seq_one_letter_code
_entity_poly.pdbx_strand_id
1 'polypeptide(L)'
;MQAVIKGRYQAHLDAKKRLTLRGAKYDYYEVQEYDNGIILLEPRELIRPAEISKLTLQMMDESIRNLNAGKVSAPIDPSES
;
A
#
# COMPACT_ATOMS: atom_id res chain seq x y z
N MET A 1 -10.19 -7.93 20.89
CA MET A 1 -8.96 -8.61 21.38
C MET A 1 -8.33 -7.75 22.45
N GLN A 2 -8.08 -8.28 23.64
CA GLN A 2 -7.36 -7.53 24.68
C GLN A 2 -5.86 -7.73 24.46
N ALA A 3 -5.17 -6.68 24.02
CA ALA A 3 -3.73 -6.73 23.83
C ALA A 3 -3.03 -6.75 25.19
N VAL A 4 -2.28 -7.82 25.47
CA VAL A 4 -1.45 -7.89 26.69
C VAL A 4 -0.25 -6.98 26.49
N ILE A 5 -0.07 -6.01 27.40
CA ILE A 5 1.09 -5.12 27.40
C ILE A 5 2.34 -5.97 27.71
N LYS A 6 3.16 -6.24 26.69
CA LYS A 6 4.42 -7.00 26.85
C LYS A 6 5.54 -6.18 27.50
N GLY A 7 5.44 -4.86 27.50
CA GLY A 7 6.42 -3.98 28.11
C GLY A 7 5.98 -2.52 27.97
N ARG A 8 6.44 -1.67 28.90
CA ARG A 8 6.21 -0.22 28.89
C ARG A 8 7.54 0.48 28.90
N TYR A 9 7.74 1.41 27.98
CA TYR A 9 8.92 2.26 27.94
C TYR A 9 8.54 3.68 27.54
N GLN A 10 9.35 4.64 27.95
CA GLN A 10 9.26 6.02 27.48
C GLN A 10 10.22 6.19 26.31
N ALA A 11 9.79 6.90 25.28
CA ALA A 11 10.62 7.28 24.15
C ALA A 11 10.45 8.78 23.89
N HIS A 12 11.54 9.41 23.49
CA HIS A 12 11.60 10.84 23.25
C HIS A 12 11.69 11.06 21.74
N LEU A 13 11.09 12.15 21.26
CA LEU A 13 11.20 12.54 19.87
C LEU A 13 12.60 13.07 19.58
N ASP A 14 13.15 12.66 18.45
CA ASP A 14 14.39 13.23 17.96
C ASP A 14 14.16 14.58 17.26
N ALA A 15 15.24 15.21 16.78
CA ALA A 15 15.18 16.49 16.08
C ALA A 15 14.32 16.47 14.79
N LYS A 16 14.06 15.29 14.23
CA LYS A 16 13.21 15.09 13.05
C LYS A 16 11.80 14.65 13.42
N LYS A 17 11.43 14.74 14.70
CA LYS A 17 10.13 14.29 15.25
C LYS A 17 9.87 12.79 15.03
N ARG A 18 10.93 11.96 15.07
CA ARG A 18 10.80 10.50 14.95
C ARG A 18 10.81 9.85 16.32
N LEU A 19 10.09 8.72 16.43
CA LEU A 19 10.06 7.86 17.60
C LEU A 19 10.66 6.49 17.25
N THR A 20 11.53 5.95 18.11
CA THR A 20 12.11 4.61 17.92
C THR A 20 11.28 3.55 18.62
N LEU A 21 10.74 2.59 17.85
CA LEU A 21 10.01 1.43 18.37
C LEU A 21 10.99 0.32 18.79
N ARG A 22 11.05 0.01 20.08
CA ARG A 22 11.92 -1.07 20.59
C ARG A 22 11.35 -2.45 20.23
N GLY A 23 12.15 -3.29 19.58
CA GLY A 23 11.77 -4.66 19.23
C GLY A 23 10.79 -4.77 18.05
N ALA A 24 10.79 -3.78 17.14
CA ALA A 24 10.02 -3.85 15.89
C ALA A 24 10.35 -5.14 15.12
N LYS A 25 9.33 -5.90 14.75
CA LYS A 25 9.47 -7.19 14.03
C LYS A 25 9.31 -7.06 12.52
N TYR A 26 8.69 -5.97 12.08
CA TYR A 26 8.40 -5.66 10.70
C TYR A 26 9.09 -4.36 10.31
N ASP A 27 9.42 -4.23 9.03
CA ASP A 27 10.07 -3.04 8.48
C ASP A 27 9.07 -1.92 8.14
N TYR A 28 7.82 -2.28 7.81
CA TYR A 28 6.79 -1.34 7.41
C TYR A 28 5.55 -1.45 8.31
N TYR A 29 4.96 -0.30 8.60
CA TYR A 29 3.72 -0.18 9.34
C TYR A 29 2.81 0.80 8.62
N GLU A 30 1.53 0.48 8.51
CA GLU A 30 0.49 1.45 8.25
C GLU A 30 0.22 2.24 9.53
N VAL A 31 0.09 3.57 9.39
CA VAL A 31 -0.08 4.49 10.52
C VAL A 31 -1.47 5.09 10.43
N GLN A 32 -2.25 4.95 11.50
CA GLN A 32 -3.52 5.64 11.68
C GLN A 32 -3.40 6.56 12.90
N GLU A 33 -3.65 7.84 12.72
CA GLU A 33 -3.69 8.85 13.79
C GLU A 33 -5.13 9.22 14.09
N TYR A 34 -5.53 9.15 15.36
CA TYR A 34 -6.85 9.52 15.81
C TYR A 34 -6.83 10.89 16.49
N ASP A 35 -7.97 11.59 16.48
CA ASP A 35 -8.11 12.94 17.04
C ASP A 35 -7.78 13.04 18.54
N ASN A 36 -7.86 11.91 19.25
CA ASN A 36 -7.50 11.82 20.67
C ASN A 36 -6.00 11.62 20.92
N GLY A 37 -5.17 11.69 19.88
CA GLY A 37 -3.71 11.53 19.95
C GLY A 37 -3.24 10.08 20.04
N ILE A 38 -4.13 9.09 19.86
CA ILE A 38 -3.74 7.69 19.73
C ILE A 38 -3.17 7.47 18.33
N ILE A 39 -2.04 6.78 18.25
CA ILE A 39 -1.45 6.31 17.01
C ILE A 39 -1.53 4.79 16.99
N LEU A 40 -2.20 4.23 15.99
CA LEU A 40 -2.24 2.80 15.72
C LEU A 40 -1.24 2.47 14.61
N LEU A 41 -0.41 1.45 14.85
CA LEU A 41 0.60 0.96 13.93
C LEU A 41 0.29 -0.48 13.56
N GLU A 42 -0.07 -0.74 12.32
CA GLU A 42 -0.38 -2.07 11.81
C GLU A 42 0.73 -2.58 10.90
N PRO A 43 1.35 -3.74 11.20
CA PRO A 43 2.40 -4.30 10.35
C PRO A 43 1.96 -4.47 8.90
N ARG A 44 2.82 -4.07 7.97
CA ARG A 44 2.65 -4.37 6.55
C ARG A 44 3.90 -5.05 6.00
N GLU A 45 3.67 -5.97 5.08
CA GLU A 45 4.72 -6.55 4.26
C GLU A 45 4.73 -5.87 2.91
N LEU A 46 5.92 -5.54 2.40
CA LEU A 46 6.07 -5.04 1.04
C LEU A 46 5.88 -6.23 0.10
N ILE A 47 4.64 -6.45 -0.34
CA ILE A 47 4.36 -7.47 -1.35
C ILE A 47 4.86 -6.92 -2.68
N ARG A 48 5.74 -7.65 -3.35
CA ARG A 48 6.09 -7.32 -4.75
C ARG A 48 4.79 -7.36 -5.55
N PRO A 49 4.46 -6.30 -6.32
CA PRO A 49 3.32 -6.35 -7.23
C PRO A 49 3.39 -7.64 -8.04
N ALA A 50 2.25 -8.31 -8.21
CA ALA A 50 2.19 -9.52 -9.03
C ALA A 50 2.88 -9.23 -10.37
N GLU A 51 3.92 -10.01 -10.68
CA GLU A 51 4.63 -9.84 -11.95
C GLU A 51 3.62 -10.12 -13.06
N ILE A 52 3.31 -9.09 -13.85
CA ILE A 52 2.51 -9.25 -15.06
C ILE A 52 3.27 -10.17 -16.00
N SER A 53 2.58 -11.19 -16.51
CA SER A 53 3.19 -12.13 -17.45
C SER A 53 3.70 -11.37 -18.68
N LYS A 54 4.77 -11.87 -19.32
CA LYS A 54 5.29 -11.29 -20.56
C LYS A 54 4.20 -11.16 -21.63
N LEU A 55 3.27 -12.12 -21.66
CA LEU A 55 2.12 -12.09 -22.57
C LEU A 55 1.17 -10.93 -22.24
N THR A 56 0.83 -10.74 -20.96
CA THR A 56 -0.02 -9.61 -20.52
C THR A 56 0.62 -8.28 -20.86
N LEU A 57 1.94 -8.14 -20.65
CA LEU A 57 2.68 -6.92 -21.00
C LEU A 57 2.61 -6.65 -22.53
N GLN A 58 2.83 -7.68 -23.35
CA GLN A 58 2.73 -7.57 -24.81
C GLN A 58 1.33 -7.16 -25.28
N MET A 59 0.28 -7.73 -24.66
CA MET A 59 -1.10 -7.38 -24.97
C MET A 59 -1.40 -5.92 -24.63
N MET A 60 -0.85 -5.41 -23.52
CA MET A 60 -0.98 -4.00 -23.15
C MET A 60 -0.27 -3.10 -24.18
N ASP A 61 0.96 -3.43 -24.57
CA ASP A 61 1.71 -2.69 -25.60
C ASP A 61 0.99 -2.67 -26.96
N GLU A 62 0.34 -3.77 -27.32
CA GLU A 62 -0.47 -3.87 -28.54
C GLU A 62 -1.75 -3.06 -28.43
N SER A 63 -2.42 -3.08 -27.28
CA SER A 63 -3.63 -2.29 -27.01
C SER A 63 -3.35 -0.80 -27.12
N ILE A 64 -2.24 -0.32 -26.56
CA ILE A 64 -1.80 1.08 -26.69
C ILE A 64 -1.50 1.45 -28.15
N ARG A 65 -0.83 0.57 -28.90
CA ARG A 65 -0.56 0.78 -30.33
C ARG A 65 -1.85 0.86 -31.15
N ASN A 66 -2.81 -0.02 -30.89
CA ASN A 66 -4.11 -0.01 -31.56
C ASN A 66 -4.90 1.26 -31.23
N LEU A 67 -4.90 1.68 -29.96
CA LEU A 67 -5.52 2.93 -29.53
C LEU A 67 -4.93 4.15 -30.25
N ASN A 68 -3.60 4.25 -30.32
CA ASN A 68 -2.91 5.33 -31.05
C ASN A 68 -3.17 5.29 -32.56
N ALA A 69 -3.41 4.11 -33.12
CA ALA A 69 -3.78 3.92 -34.53
C ALA A 69 -5.28 4.11 -34.80
N GLY A 70 -6.08 4.49 -33.81
CA GLY A 70 -7.53 4.66 -33.92
C GLY A 70 -8.31 3.33 -34.08
N LYS A 71 -7.65 2.18 -33.89
CA LYS A 71 -8.28 0.85 -33.87
C LYS A 71 -8.82 0.57 -32.47
N VAL A 72 -9.96 1.16 -32.15
CA VAL A 72 -10.62 0.99 -30.85
C VAL A 72 -11.86 0.10 -30.97
N SER A 73 -12.14 -0.67 -29.92
CA SER A 73 -13.39 -1.43 -29.81
C SER A 73 -14.58 -0.49 -29.61
N ALA A 74 -15.79 -1.03 -29.75
CA ALA A 74 -17.01 -0.30 -29.41
C ALA A 74 -16.93 0.25 -27.97
N PRO A 75 -17.49 1.44 -27.70
CA PRO A 75 -17.59 1.97 -26.34
C PRO A 75 -18.33 1.00 -25.44
N ILE A 76 -17.82 0.79 -24.23
CA ILE A 76 -18.52 0.04 -23.18
C ILE A 76 -19.39 1.02 -22.42
N ASP A 77 -20.69 0.73 -22.33
CA ASP A 77 -21.62 1.49 -21.50
C ASP A 77 -21.50 1.01 -20.04
N PRO A 78 -21.01 1.84 -19.10
CA PRO A 78 -20.88 1.46 -17.70
C PRO A 78 -22.23 1.32 -16.97
N SER A 79 -23.36 1.66 -17.60
CA SER A 79 -24.73 1.51 -17.05
C SER A 79 -25.19 0.07 -16.91
N GLU A 80 -24.58 -0.86 -17.66
CA GLU A 80 -25.00 -2.27 -17.75
C GLU A 80 -24.22 -3.21 -16.81
N SER A 81 -23.52 -2.66 -15.80
CA SER A 81 -22.69 -3.42 -14.85
C SER A 81 -23.26 -3.43 -13.43
#